data_AF-A0A1B8C8T3-F1
#
_entry.id   AF-A0A1B8C8T3-F1
#
_cell.length_a   1.000
_cell.length_b   1.000
_cell.length_c   1.000
_cell.angle_alpha   90.00
_cell.angle_beta   90.00
_cell.angle_gamma   90.00
#
_symmetry.space_group_name_H-M   'P 1'
#
loop_
_entity.id
_entity.type
_entity.pdbx_description
1 polymer ?
#
loop_
_entity_poly.entity_id
_entity_poly.type
_entity_poly.pdbx_seq_one_letter_code
_entity_poly.pdbx_strand_id
1 'polypeptide(L)'
;MVQTRYRRPFSLPLHFAILAVLFVVFVVLLVKLGGRHPATITIMSLILAIAILGRIFDPDTAYLTETTLDDGTVVPVKRPLIGFKHLEVKLGVTGDYEVRSNGWRHEPALLRI
;
A
#
# COMPACT_ATOMS: atom_id res chain seq x y z
N MET A 1 -11.06 -19.22 -10.59
CA MET A 1 -10.65 -18.01 -11.36
C MET A 1 -9.25 -17.59 -10.92
N VAL A 2 -8.40 -17.08 -11.84
CA VAL A 2 -7.04 -16.62 -11.52
C VAL A 2 -7.11 -15.32 -10.72
N GLN A 3 -6.48 -15.28 -9.54
CA GLN A 3 -6.39 -14.07 -8.72
C GLN A 3 -5.05 -13.36 -8.93
N THR A 4 -5.03 -12.04 -8.76
CA THR A 4 -3.83 -11.21 -8.95
C THR A 4 -3.50 -10.45 -7.67
N ARG A 5 -2.35 -10.75 -7.06
CA ARG A 5 -1.82 -10.01 -5.91
C ARG A 5 -0.55 -9.26 -6.32
N TYR A 6 -0.28 -8.12 -5.70
CA TYR A 6 0.96 -7.38 -5.91
C TYR A 6 1.79 -7.38 -4.63
N ARG A 7 3.11 -7.52 -4.77
CA ARG A 7 4.06 -7.25 -3.68
C ARG A 7 4.35 -5.76 -3.59
N ARG A 8 4.67 -5.30 -2.37
CA ARG A 8 5.15 -3.94 -2.13
C ARG A 8 6.49 -3.74 -2.85
N PRO A 9 6.72 -2.59 -3.51
CA PRO A 9 8.01 -2.27 -4.11
C PRO A 9 9.07 -1.84 -3.08
N PHE A 10 8.66 -1.61 -1.83
CA PHE A 10 9.53 -1.19 -0.74
C PHE A 10 9.39 -2.10 0.48
N SER A 11 10.44 -2.13 1.31
CA SER A 11 10.44 -2.82 2.60
C SER A 11 9.69 -1.97 3.63
N LEU A 12 8.64 -2.53 4.22
CA LEU A 12 7.82 -1.86 5.25
C LEU A 12 8.64 -1.49 6.50
N PRO A 13 9.51 -2.37 7.05
CA PRO A 13 10.41 -2.00 8.14
C PRO A 13 11.30 -0.80 7.80
N LEU A 14 11.84 -0.77 6.59
CA LEU A 14 12.72 0.32 6.13
C LEU A 14 11.94 1.63 5.95
N HIS A 15 10.72 1.56 5.42
CA HIS A 15 9.84 2.72 5.30
C HIS A 15 9.54 3.36 6.67
N PHE A 16 9.20 2.55 7.67
CA PHE A 16 8.97 3.04 9.03
C PHE A 16 10.25 3.56 9.70
N ALA A 17 11.40 2.92 9.48
CA ALA A 17 12.67 3.40 9.99
C ALA A 17 13.02 4.79 9.44
N ILE A 18 12.85 5.01 8.13
CA ILE A 18 13.07 6.33 7.51
C ILE A 18 12.11 7.37 8.10
N LEU A 19 10.82 7.05 8.19
CA LEU A 19 9.84 7.97 8.78
C LEU A 19 10.17 8.31 10.24
N ALA A 20 10.60 7.34 11.04
CA ALA A 20 10.99 7.57 12.43
C ALA A 20 12.20 8.51 12.53
N VAL A 21 13.25 8.29 11.72
CA VAL A 21 14.43 9.16 11.69
C VAL A 21 14.05 10.58 11.27
N LEU A 22 13.27 10.75 10.20
CA LEU A 22 12.81 12.05 9.75
C LEU A 22 11.94 12.76 10.81
N PHE A 23 11.11 12.00 11.52
CA PHE A 23 10.28 12.54 12.59
C PHE A 23 11.13 13.05 13.77
N VAL A 24 12.18 12.33 14.17
CA VAL A 24 13.13 12.80 15.19
C VAL A 24 13.80 14.10 14.75
N VAL A 25 14.25 14.19 13.49
CA VAL A 25 14.84 15.42 12.93
C VAL A 25 13.82 16.56 12.95
N PHE A 26 12.56 16.31 12.59
CA PHE A 26 11.49 17.30 12.67
C PHE A 26 11.28 17.82 14.09
N VAL A 27 11.24 16.95 15.10
CA VAL A 27 11.10 17.36 16.50
C VAL A 27 12.26 18.25 16.93
N VAL A 28 13.50 17.89 16.57
CA VAL A 28 14.68 18.71 16.88
C VAL A 28 14.59 20.10 16.22
N LEU A 29 14.22 20.16 14.94
CA LEU A 29 14.06 21.43 14.22
C LEU A 29 12.92 22.28 14.80
N LEU A 30 11.81 21.65 15.15
CA LEU A 30 10.67 22.31 15.76
C LEU A 30 11.03 22.95 17.10
N VAL A 31 11.79 22.24 17.94
CA VAL A 31 12.24 22.74 19.26
C VAL A 31 13.30 23.84 19.11
N LYS A 32 14.25 23.69 18.18
CA LYS A 32 15.40 24.61 18.06
C LYS A 32 15.09 25.88 17.27
N LEU A 33 14.27 25.76 16.21
CA LEU A 33 14.04 26.85 15.24
C LEU A 33 12.58 27.30 15.21
N GLY A 34 11.66 26.53 15.80
CA GLY A 34 10.23 26.82 15.77
C GLY A 34 9.53 26.35 14.49
N GLY A 35 8.20 26.33 14.54
CA GLY A 35 7.35 25.79 13.47
C GLY A 35 7.30 26.63 12.19
N ARG A 36 7.60 27.93 12.28
CA ARG A 36 7.59 28.84 11.12
C ARG A 36 8.92 28.85 10.36
N HIS A 37 9.95 28.20 10.90
CA HIS A 37 11.24 28.17 10.23
C HIS A 37 11.14 27.32 8.95
N PRO A 38 11.68 27.79 7.81
CA PRO A 38 11.58 27.09 6.53
C PRO A 38 12.01 25.62 6.60
N ALA A 39 13.12 25.32 7.30
CA ALA A 39 13.60 23.95 7.47
C ALA A 39 12.58 23.02 8.16
N THR A 40 11.85 23.51 9.17
CA THR A 40 10.82 22.75 9.88
C THR A 40 9.62 22.46 8.98
N ILE A 41 9.27 23.41 8.11
CA ILE A 41 8.20 23.23 7.12
C ILE A 41 8.65 22.25 6.04
N THR A 42 9.88 22.35 5.55
CA THR A 42 10.43 21.45 4.52
C THR A 42 10.44 19.99 5.00
N ILE A 43 10.92 19.73 6.21
CA ILE A 43 10.96 18.36 6.74
C ILE A 43 9.54 17.82 6.99
N MET A 44 8.60 18.66 7.44
CA MET A 44 7.19 18.28 7.61
C MET A 44 6.56 17.89 6.26
N SER A 45 6.76 18.72 5.23
CA SER A 45 6.30 18.42 3.87
C SER A 45 6.93 17.15 3.31
N LEU A 46 8.21 16.89 3.60
CA LEU A 46 8.89 15.68 3.18
C LEU A 46 8.30 14.43 3.85
N ILE A 47 8.07 14.47 5.17
CA ILE A 47 7.42 13.38 5.91
C ILE A 47 6.04 13.10 5.32
N LEU A 48 5.25 14.15 5.06
CA LEU A 48 3.93 14.03 4.47
C LEU A 48 3.98 13.38 3.08
N ALA A 49 4.89 13.84 2.21
CA ALA A 49 5.06 13.29 0.87
C ALA A 49 5.44 11.80 0.90
N ILE A 50 6.39 11.42 1.75
CA ILE A 50 6.83 10.02 1.89
C ILE A 50 5.69 9.14 2.42
N ALA A 51 4.92 9.62 3.40
CA ALA A 51 3.78 8.88 3.94
C ALA A 51 2.68 8.67 2.89
N ILE A 52 2.36 9.70 2.11
CA ILE A 52 1.37 9.62 1.02
C ILE A 52 1.84 8.63 -0.06
N LEU A 53 3.08 8.75 -0.53
CA LEU A 53 3.64 7.83 -1.54
C LEU A 53 3.68 6.40 -1.01
N GLY A 54 4.09 6.20 0.24
CA GLY A 54 4.07 4.90 0.90
C GLY A 54 2.67 4.28 0.90
N ARG A 55 1.63 5.07 1.19
CA ARG A 55 0.25 4.59 1.21
C ARG A 55 -0.28 4.29 -0.20
N ILE A 56 0.03 5.12 -1.20
CA ILE A 56 -0.40 4.93 -2.59
C ILE A 56 0.20 3.65 -3.20
N PHE A 57 1.48 3.39 -2.93
CA PHE A 57 2.19 2.21 -3.44
C PHE A 57 2.05 0.98 -2.54
N ASP A 58 1.33 1.09 -1.43
CA ASP A 58 1.01 -0.05 -0.59
C ASP A 58 -0.17 -0.83 -1.20
N PRO A 59 0.02 -2.07 -1.68
CA PRO A 59 -1.05 -2.90 -2.21
C PRO A 59 -2.06 -3.32 -1.14
N ASP A 60 -1.76 -3.11 0.14
CA ASP A 60 -2.72 -3.28 1.22
C ASP A 60 -3.65 -2.07 1.40
N THR A 61 -3.28 -0.90 0.87
CA THR A 61 -4.21 0.22 0.61
C THR A 61 -5.01 -0.07 -0.65
N ALA A 62 -6.07 -0.84 -0.49
CA ALA A 62 -6.90 -1.26 -1.60
C ALA A 62 -8.33 -0.74 -1.46
N TYR A 63 -9.00 -0.56 -2.59
CA TYR A 63 -10.44 -0.48 -2.62
C TYR A 63 -11.02 -1.83 -2.24
N LEU A 64 -11.92 -1.81 -1.26
CA LEU A 64 -12.65 -2.97 -0.79
C LEU A 64 -14.05 -2.90 -1.39
N THR A 65 -14.42 -3.90 -2.16
CA THR A 65 -15.74 -4.04 -2.75
C THR A 65 -16.28 -5.43 -2.45
N GLU A 66 -17.50 -5.72 -2.85
CA GLU A 66 -18.07 -7.06 -2.76
C GLU A 66 -18.45 -7.54 -4.16
N THR A 67 -18.33 -8.84 -4.40
CA THR A 67 -18.81 -9.46 -5.63
C THR A 67 -19.58 -10.72 -5.29
N THR A 68 -20.69 -10.95 -5.97
CA THR A 68 -21.45 -12.18 -5.87
C THR A 68 -20.91 -13.17 -6.88
N LEU A 69 -20.52 -14.35 -6.40
CA LEU A 69 -20.12 -15.47 -7.24
C LEU A 69 -21.33 -16.12 -7.92
N ASP A 70 -21.07 -16.95 -8.93
CA ASP A 70 -22.10 -17.68 -9.69
C ASP A 70 -22.91 -18.65 -8.80
N ASP A 71 -22.36 -19.06 -7.66
CA ASP A 71 -23.02 -19.88 -6.64
C ASP A 71 -23.89 -19.07 -5.65
N GLY A 72 -23.99 -17.75 -5.85
CA GLY A 72 -24.74 -16.83 -4.99
C GLY A 72 -23.98 -16.35 -3.76
N THR A 73 -22.73 -16.80 -3.55
CA THR A 73 -21.93 -16.39 -2.40
C THR A 73 -21.40 -14.97 -2.59
N VAL A 74 -21.63 -14.08 -1.62
CA VAL A 74 -21.02 -12.74 -1.58
C VAL A 74 -19.63 -12.83 -1.00
N VAL A 75 -18.63 -12.36 -1.76
CA VAL A 75 -17.22 -12.42 -1.39
C VAL A 75 -16.61 -11.02 -1.39
N PRO A 76 -15.85 -10.67 -0.34
CA PRO A 76 -15.18 -9.39 -0.30
C PRO A 76 -13.95 -9.39 -1.22
N VAL A 77 -13.84 -8.35 -2.04
CA VAL A 77 -12.84 -8.16 -3.08
C VAL A 77 -11.87 -7.06 -2.67
N LYS A 78 -10.58 -7.33 -2.84
CA LYS A 78 -9.50 -6.38 -2.59
C LYS A 78 -8.85 -5.98 -3.91
N ARG A 79 -8.98 -4.70 -4.27
CA ARG A 79 -8.39 -4.11 -5.48
C ARG A 79 -7.37 -3.01 -5.15
N PRO A 80 -6.06 -3.23 -5.33
CA PRO A 80 -5.04 -2.22 -5.10
C PRO A 80 -5.18 -1.00 -6.02
N LEU A 81 -4.70 0.17 -5.56
CA LEU A 81 -4.63 1.39 -6.38
C LEU A 81 -3.63 1.25 -7.52
N ILE A 82 -2.37 0.95 -7.19
CA ILE A 82 -1.27 0.79 -8.14
C ILE A 82 -0.68 -0.61 -7.98
N GLY A 83 -0.49 -1.30 -9.10
CA GLY A 83 0.13 -2.61 -9.15
C GLY A 83 1.27 -2.61 -10.16
N PHE A 84 2.48 -2.96 -9.71
CA PHE A 84 3.62 -3.08 -10.59
C PHE A 84 3.65 -4.45 -11.26
N LYS A 85 3.71 -4.51 -12.59
CA LYS A 85 3.66 -5.78 -13.34
C LYS A 85 4.77 -6.75 -12.96
N HIS A 86 5.97 -6.24 -12.69
CA HIS A 86 7.12 -7.05 -12.26
C HIS A 86 6.98 -7.60 -10.82
N LEU A 87 6.03 -7.07 -10.03
CA LEU A 87 5.71 -7.52 -8.67
C LEU A 87 4.37 -8.27 -8.60
N GLU A 88 3.81 -8.63 -9.76
CA GLU A 88 2.57 -9.37 -9.87
C GLU A 88 2.78 -10.84 -9.46
N VAL A 89 1.91 -11.33 -8.59
CA VAL A 89 1.84 -12.72 -8.16
C VAL A 89 0.47 -13.24 -8.54
N LYS A 90 0.43 -14.16 -9.50
CA LYS A 90 -0.80 -14.84 -9.91
C LYS A 90 -1.05 -16.04 -9.00
N LEU A 91 -2.26 -16.12 -8.44
CA LEU A 91 -2.70 -17.20 -7.58
C LEU A 91 -3.78 -18.02 -8.31
N GLY A 92 -3.80 -19.34 -8.08
CA GLY A 92 -4.78 -20.24 -8.72
C GLY A 92 -4.46 -20.63 -10.18
N VAL A 93 -3.18 -20.64 -10.56
CA VAL A 93 -2.72 -21.00 -11.93
C VAL A 93 -2.51 -22.52 -12.10
N THR A 94 -2.29 -23.26 -11.01
CA THR A 94 -1.92 -24.69 -11.01
C THR A 94 -3.05 -25.67 -10.67
N GLY A 95 -4.29 -25.21 -10.56
CA GLY A 95 -5.47 -26.08 -10.40
C GLY A 95 -6.20 -25.96 -9.06
N ASP A 96 -7.53 -25.87 -9.20
CA ASP A 96 -8.60 -26.38 -8.35
C ASP A 96 -9.22 -25.63 -7.17
N TYR A 97 -8.72 -24.51 -6.67
CA TYR A 97 -9.54 -23.72 -5.74
C TYR A 97 -9.35 -22.22 -5.93
N GLU A 98 -10.43 -21.45 -5.78
CA GLU A 98 -10.29 -20.02 -5.51
C GLU A 98 -9.43 -19.87 -4.26
N VAL A 99 -8.16 -19.51 -4.44
CA VAL A 99 -7.23 -19.33 -3.33
C VAL A 99 -7.64 -18.06 -2.61
N ARG A 100 -8.54 -18.20 -1.62
CA ARG A 100 -8.92 -17.12 -0.72
C ARG A 100 -7.75 -16.87 0.23
N SER A 101 -6.80 -16.03 -0.14
CA SER A 101 -5.78 -15.61 0.83
C SER A 101 -6.42 -14.66 1.85
N ASN A 102 -6.59 -15.14 3.08
CA ASN A 102 -7.17 -14.40 4.21
C ASN A 102 -8.66 -14.04 4.07
N GLY A 103 -9.44 -14.80 3.30
CA GLY A 103 -10.88 -14.57 3.11
C GLY A 103 -11.25 -13.52 2.06
N TRP A 104 -10.27 -12.91 1.39
CA TRP A 104 -10.47 -11.92 0.33
C TRP A 104 -10.21 -12.52 -1.05
N ARG A 105 -10.94 -12.02 -2.05
CA ARG A 105 -10.63 -12.24 -3.48
C ARG A 105 -9.74 -11.09 -3.98
N HIS A 106 -8.59 -11.42 -4.55
CA HIS A 106 -7.65 -10.40 -5.05
C HIS A 106 -7.82 -10.12 -6.54
N GLU A 107 -8.03 -8.85 -6.88
CA GLU A 107 -8.17 -8.38 -8.24
C GLU A 107 -6.98 -7.56 -8.74
N PRO A 108 -6.78 -7.48 -10.07
CA PRO A 108 -5.86 -6.54 -10.70
C PRO A 108 -5.99 -5.11 -10.17
N ALA A 109 -4.86 -4.43 -9.97
CA ALA A 109 -4.85 -3.05 -9.53
C ALA A 109 -5.55 -2.11 -10.54
N LEU A 110 -6.08 -0.99 -10.05
CA LEU A 110 -6.74 0.02 -10.87
C LEU A 110 -5.78 0.61 -11.92
N LEU A 111 -4.56 0.94 -11.49
CA LEU A 111 -3.47 1.37 -12.35
C LEU A 111 -2.38 0.30 -12.37
N ARG A 112 -2.06 -0.19 -13.57
CA ARG A 112 -1.00 -1.17 -13.80
C ARG A 112 0.18 -0.49 -14.47
N ILE A 113 1.34 -0.56 -13.83
CA ILE A 113 2.60 0.07 -14.26
C ILE A 113 3.64 -1.04 -14.43
#